data_AF-A0A843T3H7-F1
#
_entry.id   AF-A0A843T3H7-F1
#
_cell.length_a   1.000
_cell.length_b   1.000
_cell.length_c   1.000
_cell.angle_alpha   90.00
_cell.angle_beta   90.00
_cell.angle_gamma   90.00
#
_symmetry.space_group_name_H-M   'P 1'
#
loop_
_entity.id
_entity.type
_entity.pdbx_description
1 polymer ?
#
loop_
_entity_poly.entity_id
_entity_poly.type
_entity_poly.pdbx_seq_one_letter_code
_entity_poly.pdbx_strand_id
1 'polypeptide(L)'
;MNVSVKLNAPPQPARLPILGHVPQWRRNPVKLVTEAARCGDVVRLALPGRTYLLNHPRHVKHVLQDNHQNYRKGWVFDRIKPYWGESLLTADGEKWRQQRRRVQPSFKREHTVEFAPAITRRTHEMLARWDKAADSRQELLVYNEMTQLALVIIGDVLFGAELWANVSEMTAAVQAALRVLKSRVSALAPLPLWIPTSANRRFTSAMRTVNRGVSDIIAQNRWTGAERGSFLAMLTEARDVETGARMTEKHLHEETIGMLQQGHDTIGETLA
;
A
#
# COMPACT_ATOMS: atom_id res chain seq x y z
N MET A 1 -8.48 43.63 -14.83
CA MET A 1 -8.27 43.01 -16.17
C MET A 1 -8.27 41.50 -16.01
N ASN A 2 -9.37 40.83 -16.39
CA ASN A 2 -9.42 39.37 -16.46
C ASN A 2 -8.78 38.93 -17.77
N VAL A 3 -7.52 38.52 -17.73
CA VAL A 3 -6.89 37.85 -18.88
C VAL A 3 -7.48 36.44 -18.94
N SER A 4 -8.50 36.25 -19.78
CA SER A 4 -8.98 34.92 -20.13
C SER A 4 -7.89 34.20 -20.93
N VAL A 5 -7.02 33.46 -20.23
CA VAL A 5 -6.08 32.53 -20.87
C VAL A 5 -6.91 31.46 -21.55
N LYS A 6 -6.96 31.47 -22.89
CA LYS A 6 -7.46 30.32 -23.67
C LYS A 6 -6.48 29.16 -23.45
N LEU A 7 -6.77 28.32 -22.47
CA LEU A 7 -6.04 27.06 -22.28
C LEU A 7 -6.40 26.14 -23.45
N ASN A 8 -5.43 25.85 -24.32
CA ASN A 8 -5.58 24.83 -25.34
C ASN A 8 -5.90 23.49 -24.67
N ALA A 9 -6.92 22.80 -25.17
CA ALA A 9 -7.25 21.48 -24.64
C ALA A 9 -6.06 20.53 -24.88
N PRO A 10 -5.59 19.81 -23.85
CA PRO A 10 -4.50 18.85 -24.04
C PRO A 10 -4.90 17.77 -25.05
N PRO A 11 -3.92 17.24 -25.81
CA PRO A 11 -4.14 16.16 -26.77
C PRO A 11 -4.78 14.94 -26.12
N GLN A 12 -5.50 14.17 -26.92
CA GLN A 12 -6.16 12.93 -26.51
C GLN A 12 -5.84 11.84 -27.52
N PRO A 13 -5.39 10.65 -27.08
CA PRO A 13 -5.22 9.50 -27.96
C PRO A 13 -6.58 9.00 -28.48
N ALA A 14 -6.53 8.12 -29.48
CA ALA A 14 -7.74 7.52 -30.06
C ALA A 14 -8.55 6.78 -28.99
N ARG A 15 -9.86 7.04 -28.96
CA ARG A 15 -10.78 6.54 -27.94
C ARG A 15 -12.01 5.89 -28.56
N LEU A 16 -12.66 5.01 -27.80
CA LEU A 16 -13.94 4.45 -28.21
C LEU A 16 -15.06 5.48 -27.97
N PRO A 17 -16.10 5.51 -28.83
CA PRO A 17 -17.28 6.33 -28.59
C PRO A 17 -17.94 5.89 -27.27
N ILE A 18 -18.36 6.86 -26.45
CA ILE A 18 -19.02 6.69 -25.14
C ILE A 18 -18.11 6.10 -24.05
N LEU A 19 -17.41 4.99 -24.30
CA LEU A 19 -16.58 4.28 -23.32
C LEU A 19 -15.19 4.89 -23.11
N GLY A 20 -14.76 5.82 -23.96
CA GLY A 20 -13.49 6.52 -23.82
C GLY A 20 -12.28 5.56 -23.89
N HIS A 21 -11.44 5.60 -22.85
CA HIS A 21 -10.26 4.73 -22.71
C HIS A 21 -10.44 3.60 -21.70
N VAL A 22 -11.64 3.40 -21.13
CA VAL A 22 -11.87 2.40 -20.07
C VAL A 22 -11.54 0.98 -20.54
N PRO A 23 -11.93 0.52 -21.75
CA PRO A 23 -11.57 -0.81 -22.21
C PRO A 23 -10.06 -0.99 -22.44
N GLN A 24 -9.39 0.01 -23.00
CA GLN A 24 -7.93 0.01 -23.18
C GLN A 24 -7.22 -0.05 -21.83
N TRP A 25 -7.67 0.74 -20.85
CA TRP A 25 -7.14 0.73 -19.48
C TRP A 25 -7.32 -0.63 -18.80
N ARG A 26 -8.46 -1.29 -18.99
CA ARG A 26 -8.72 -2.63 -18.43
C ARG A 26 -7.90 -3.72 -19.09
N ARG A 27 -7.64 -3.62 -20.40
CA ARG A 27 -6.92 -4.63 -21.18
C ARG A 27 -5.41 -4.52 -21.02
N ASN A 28 -4.86 -3.32 -21.18
CA ASN A 28 -3.42 -3.07 -21.08
C ASN A 28 -3.17 -1.59 -20.74
N PRO A 29 -3.13 -1.22 -19.45
CA PRO A 29 -2.94 0.16 -19.03
C PRO A 29 -1.54 0.68 -19.39
N VAL A 30 -0.50 -0.18 -19.35
CA VAL A 30 0.87 0.19 -19.72
C VAL A 30 0.94 0.62 -21.18
N LYS A 31 0.34 -0.16 -22.09
CA LYS A 31 0.26 0.19 -23.51
C LYS A 31 -0.46 1.52 -23.71
N LEU A 32 -1.63 1.69 -23.09
CA LEU A 32 -2.39 2.94 -23.17
C LEU A 32 -1.58 4.14 -22.70
N VAL A 33 -0.92 4.06 -21.54
CA VAL A 33 -0.11 5.15 -20.98
C VAL A 33 1.11 5.43 -21.85
N THR A 34 1.78 4.40 -22.37
CA THR A 34 2.98 4.55 -23.23
C THR A 34 2.62 5.16 -24.58
N GLU A 35 1.50 4.76 -25.19
CA GLU A 35 1.01 5.35 -26.44
C GLU A 35 0.53 6.79 -26.21
N ALA A 36 -0.22 7.03 -25.13
CA ALA A 36 -0.66 8.36 -24.74
C ALA A 36 0.54 9.29 -24.50
N ALA A 37 1.62 8.79 -23.90
CA ALA A 37 2.82 9.60 -23.62
C ALA A 37 3.46 10.21 -24.88
N ARG A 38 3.27 9.58 -26.04
CA ARG A 38 3.76 10.09 -27.33
C ARG A 38 2.93 11.25 -27.89
N CYS A 39 1.75 11.52 -27.32
CA CYS A 39 0.88 12.59 -27.79
C CYS A 39 1.26 13.99 -27.27
N GLY A 40 2.09 14.08 -26.23
CA GLY A 40 2.59 15.35 -25.70
C GLY A 40 2.88 15.34 -24.20
N ASP A 41 3.26 16.50 -23.68
CA ASP A 41 3.69 16.68 -22.28
C ASP A 41 2.55 16.54 -21.26
N VAL A 42 1.34 16.92 -21.66
CA VAL A 42 0.10 16.79 -20.89
C VAL A 42 -0.96 16.18 -21.79
N VAL A 43 -1.50 15.03 -21.41
CA VAL A 43 -2.40 14.25 -22.26
C VAL A 43 -3.66 13.93 -21.48
N ARG A 44 -4.83 14.23 -22.03
CA ARG A 44 -6.10 13.91 -21.37
C ARG A 44 -6.49 12.48 -21.69
N LEU A 45 -6.78 11.70 -20.64
CA LEU A 45 -7.34 10.36 -20.78
C LEU A 45 -8.85 10.42 -20.49
N ALA A 46 -9.66 9.96 -21.45
CA ALA A 46 -11.09 9.73 -21.29
C ALA A 46 -11.40 8.52 -20.37
N LEU A 47 -10.99 8.63 -19.11
CA LEU A 47 -11.32 7.73 -18.00
C LEU A 47 -12.33 8.42 -17.06
N PRO A 48 -12.95 7.70 -16.10
CA PRO A 48 -13.84 8.33 -15.12
C PRO A 48 -13.17 9.51 -14.42
N GLY A 49 -13.89 10.63 -14.31
CA GLY A 49 -13.35 11.88 -13.78
C GLY A 49 -12.49 12.66 -14.77
N ARG A 50 -11.75 13.65 -14.27
CA ARG A 50 -10.81 14.45 -15.07
C ARG A 50 -9.41 13.86 -14.95
N THR A 51 -9.05 12.96 -15.85
CA THR A 51 -7.76 12.27 -15.81
C THR A 51 -6.78 12.84 -16.83
N TYR A 52 -5.58 13.17 -16.36
CA TYR A 52 -4.49 13.69 -17.17
C TYR A 52 -3.20 12.90 -16.89
N LEU A 53 -2.47 12.58 -17.95
CA LEU A 53 -1.12 12.04 -17.91
C LEU A 53 -0.13 13.21 -18.06
N LEU A 54 0.85 13.29 -17.16
CA LEU A 54 1.92 14.28 -17.17
C LEU A 54 3.24 13.58 -17.48
N ASN A 55 3.81 13.86 -18.64
CA ASN A 55 5.04 13.21 -19.10
C ASN A 55 6.29 14.09 -18.91
N HIS A 56 6.12 15.41 -18.91
CA HIS A 56 7.24 16.33 -18.78
C HIS A 56 7.72 16.44 -17.31
N PRO A 57 9.02 16.29 -17.02
CA PRO A 57 9.56 16.31 -15.65
C PRO A 57 9.18 17.54 -14.84
N ARG A 58 9.11 18.73 -15.47
CA ARG A 58 8.65 19.96 -14.81
C ARG A 58 7.20 19.88 -14.31
N HIS A 59 6.29 19.23 -15.05
CA HIS A 59 4.90 19.07 -14.62
C HIS A 59 4.79 18.03 -13.51
N VAL A 60 5.55 16.94 -13.61
CA VAL A 60 5.64 15.93 -12.54
C VAL A 60 6.18 16.56 -11.26
N LYS A 61 7.28 17.32 -11.32
CA LYS A 61 7.83 18.07 -10.18
C LYS A 61 6.82 19.08 -9.62
N HIS A 62 6.10 19.79 -10.48
CA HIS A 62 5.08 20.73 -10.02
C HIS A 62 4.01 20.03 -9.18
N VAL A 63 3.48 18.91 -9.65
CA VAL A 63 2.42 18.17 -8.95
C VAL A 63 2.93 17.45 -7.70
N LEU A 64 4.10 16.81 -7.78
CA LEU A 64 4.60 15.95 -6.70
C LEU A 64 5.45 16.69 -5.66
N GLN A 65 5.99 17.86 -5.98
CA GLN A 65 6.91 18.60 -5.11
C GLN A 65 6.51 20.07 -4.92
N ASP A 66 6.47 20.88 -5.98
CA ASP A 66 6.38 22.34 -5.81
C ASP A 66 5.00 22.82 -5.36
N ASN A 67 3.95 22.11 -5.78
CA ASN A 67 2.56 22.50 -5.57
C ASN A 67 1.71 21.34 -5.01
N HIS A 68 2.35 20.37 -4.36
CA HIS A 68 1.72 19.14 -3.90
C HIS A 68 0.52 19.36 -2.96
N GLN A 69 0.48 20.47 -2.22
CA GLN A 69 -0.61 20.81 -1.31
C GLN A 69 -1.96 21.05 -2.01
N ASN A 70 -1.93 21.39 -3.31
CA ASN A 70 -3.12 21.56 -4.14
C ASN A 70 -3.62 20.24 -4.77
N TYR A 71 -2.93 19.13 -4.54
CA TYR A 71 -3.28 17.82 -5.08
C TYR A 71 -3.58 16.85 -3.93
N ARG A 72 -4.70 16.14 -4.05
CA ARG A 72 -5.10 15.08 -3.13
C ARG A 72 -4.79 13.73 -3.75
N LYS A 73 -4.56 12.72 -2.92
CA LYS A 73 -4.34 11.33 -3.38
C LYS A 73 -5.49 10.78 -4.23
N GLY A 74 -6.69 11.30 -3.99
CA GLY A 74 -7.86 11.12 -4.86
C GLY A 74 -8.71 9.90 -4.54
N TRP A 75 -9.74 9.69 -5.36
CA TRP A 75 -10.86 8.79 -5.08
C TRP A 75 -10.48 7.32 -4.85
N VAL A 76 -9.34 6.87 -5.40
CA VAL A 76 -8.82 5.52 -5.15
C VAL A 76 -8.50 5.35 -3.66
N PHE A 77 -7.82 6.34 -3.07
CA PHE A 77 -7.48 6.32 -1.65
C PHE A 77 -8.71 6.57 -0.77
N ASP A 78 -9.68 7.35 -1.23
CA ASP A 78 -10.96 7.49 -0.53
C ASP A 78 -11.73 6.16 -0.43
N ARG A 79 -11.56 5.25 -1.42
CA ARG A 79 -12.21 3.92 -1.42
C ARG A 79 -11.53 2.90 -0.51
N ILE A 80 -10.23 3.06 -0.22
CA ILE A 80 -9.48 2.14 0.66
C ILE A 80 -9.43 2.63 2.11
N LYS A 81 -9.58 3.94 2.33
CA LYS A 81 -9.60 4.59 3.65
C LYS A 81 -10.55 3.94 4.68
N PRO A 82 -11.77 3.46 4.33
CA PRO A 82 -12.64 2.78 5.29
C PRO A 82 -12.08 1.48 5.86
N TYR A 83 -11.04 0.90 5.25
CA TYR A 83 -10.46 -0.38 5.64
C TYR A 83 -9.10 -0.24 6.33
N TRP A 84 -8.33 0.78 5.94
CA TRP A 84 -6.97 1.02 6.43
C TRP A 84 -6.87 2.29 7.28
N GLY A 85 -8.03 2.86 7.63
CA GLY A 85 -8.13 4.02 8.50
C GLY A 85 -7.47 5.27 7.92
N GLU A 86 -7.08 6.17 8.81
CA GLU A 86 -6.22 7.32 8.52
C GLU A 86 -4.75 6.92 8.72
N SER A 87 -4.23 5.96 7.95
CA SER A 87 -2.80 5.63 7.92
C SER A 87 -2.04 6.56 6.99
N LEU A 88 -0.69 6.55 7.04
CA LEU A 88 0.17 7.36 6.16
C LEU A 88 -0.13 7.16 4.67
N LEU A 89 -0.63 5.98 4.30
CA LEU A 89 -1.06 5.66 2.94
C LEU A 89 -2.32 6.41 2.52
N THR A 90 -3.30 6.53 3.40
CA THR A 90 -4.65 7.03 3.08
C THR A 90 -4.91 8.45 3.55
N ALA A 91 -4.14 8.94 4.52
CA ALA A 91 -4.21 10.31 5.00
C ALA A 91 -3.74 11.31 3.94
N ASP A 92 -4.30 12.52 3.98
CA ASP A 92 -4.01 13.63 3.07
C ASP A 92 -3.80 14.92 3.88
N GLY A 93 -3.13 15.91 3.27
CA GLY A 93 -2.99 17.25 3.84
C GLY A 93 -2.30 17.29 5.21
N GLU A 94 -2.88 18.04 6.15
CA GLU A 94 -2.34 18.22 7.51
C GLU A 94 -2.23 16.89 8.27
N LYS A 95 -3.23 16.01 8.15
CA LYS A 95 -3.21 14.71 8.85
C LYS A 95 -2.05 13.84 8.37
N TRP A 96 -1.81 13.81 7.06
CA TRP A 96 -0.65 13.14 6.50
C TRP A 96 0.66 13.74 7.01
N ARG A 97 0.77 15.09 7.07
CA ARG A 97 1.97 15.76 7.60
C ARG A 97 2.25 15.38 9.05
N GLN A 98 1.23 15.39 9.91
CA GLN A 98 1.33 14.97 11.31
C GLN A 98 1.79 13.52 11.44
N GLN A 99 1.18 12.60 10.70
CA GLN A 99 1.56 11.18 10.70
C GLN A 99 2.98 10.98 10.20
N ARG A 100 3.34 11.64 9.08
CA ARG A 100 4.68 11.55 8.50
C ARG A 100 5.74 12.01 9.49
N ARG A 101 5.52 13.13 10.20
CA ARG A 101 6.45 13.63 11.23
C ARG A 101 6.65 12.65 12.39
N ARG A 102 5.60 11.94 12.80
CA ARG A 102 5.67 10.95 13.89
C ARG A 102 6.42 9.68 13.46
N VAL A 103 6.14 9.22 12.25
CA VAL A 103 6.60 7.93 11.74
C VAL A 103 8.01 8.00 11.13
N GLN A 104 8.39 9.13 10.52
CA GLN A 104 9.69 9.28 9.84
C GLN A 104 10.92 8.96 10.71
N PRO A 105 10.99 9.32 12.02
CA PRO A 105 12.13 8.99 12.86
C PRO A 105 12.42 7.49 12.96
N SER A 106 11.39 6.64 12.90
CA SER A 106 11.53 5.17 12.92
C SER A 106 12.20 4.61 11.66
N PHE A 107 12.33 5.41 10.60
CA PHE A 107 13.01 5.06 9.34
C PHE A 107 14.44 5.62 9.26
N LYS A 108 15.06 6.00 10.38
CA LYS A 108 16.48 6.37 10.41
C LYS A 108 17.36 5.16 10.09
N ARG A 109 18.57 5.44 9.58
CA ARG A 109 19.55 4.41 9.19
C ARG A 109 19.86 3.45 10.35
N GLU A 110 20.01 3.97 11.56
CA GLU A 110 20.30 3.19 12.77
C GLU A 110 19.26 2.07 12.97
N HIS A 111 17.97 2.41 12.96
CA HIS A 111 16.87 1.46 13.07
C HIS A 111 16.75 0.51 11.87
N THR A 112 17.08 0.98 10.67
CA THR A 112 16.97 0.14 9.46
C THR A 112 18.00 -0.98 9.47
N VAL A 113 19.19 -0.74 10.02
CA VAL A 113 20.26 -1.76 10.13
C VAL A 113 19.86 -2.88 11.10
N GLU A 114 19.06 -2.57 12.11
CA GLU A 114 18.56 -3.55 13.10
C GLU A 114 17.66 -4.63 12.46
N PHE A 115 17.10 -4.37 11.27
CA PHE A 115 16.26 -5.34 10.54
C PHE A 115 17.05 -6.34 9.69
N ALA A 116 18.33 -6.08 9.42
CA ALA A 116 19.15 -6.92 8.56
C ALA A 116 19.25 -8.39 9.03
N PRO A 117 19.37 -8.70 10.34
CA PRO A 117 19.37 -10.07 10.82
C PRO A 117 18.06 -10.81 10.53
N ALA A 118 16.90 -10.16 10.70
CA ALA A 118 15.60 -10.77 10.41
C ALA A 118 15.43 -11.07 8.92
N ILE A 119 15.81 -10.13 8.05
CA ILE A 119 15.82 -10.30 6.59
C ILE A 119 16.71 -11.49 6.20
N THR A 120 17.93 -11.54 6.74
CA THR A 120 18.92 -12.59 6.45
C THR A 120 18.41 -13.96 6.89
N ARG A 121 17.88 -14.07 8.12
CA ARG A 121 17.30 -15.30 8.65
C ARG A 121 16.17 -15.83 7.77
N ARG A 122 15.18 -14.99 7.44
CA ARG A 122 14.03 -15.40 6.60
C ARG A 122 14.46 -15.79 5.18
N THR A 123 15.48 -15.12 4.65
CA THR A 123 16.06 -15.47 3.36
C THR A 123 16.73 -16.86 3.41
N HIS A 124 17.50 -17.16 4.46
CA HIS A 124 18.09 -18.49 4.63
C HIS A 124 17.04 -19.58 4.82
N GLU A 125 15.98 -19.33 5.58
CA GLU A 125 14.86 -20.27 5.74
C GLU A 125 14.17 -20.57 4.40
N MET A 126 13.99 -19.55 3.54
CA MET A 126 13.47 -19.74 2.18
C MET A 126 14.43 -20.58 1.33
N LEU A 127 15.72 -20.25 1.32
CA LEU A 127 16.72 -20.98 0.53
C LEU A 127 16.82 -22.45 0.96
N ALA A 128 16.78 -22.74 2.27
CA ALA A 128 16.76 -24.11 2.76
C ALA A 128 15.51 -24.90 2.33
N ARG A 129 14.36 -24.23 2.10
CA ARG A 129 13.19 -24.87 1.48
C ARG A 129 13.40 -25.09 -0.01
N TRP A 130 14.04 -24.16 -0.70
CA TRP A 130 14.35 -24.29 -2.13
C TRP A 130 15.33 -25.42 -2.40
N ASP A 131 16.34 -25.63 -1.56
CA ASP A 131 17.27 -26.76 -1.69
C ASP A 131 16.51 -28.10 -1.67
N LYS A 132 15.57 -28.27 -0.73
CA LYS A 132 14.70 -29.47 -0.67
C LYS A 132 13.77 -29.62 -1.87
N ALA A 133 13.28 -28.51 -2.41
CA ALA A 133 12.47 -28.51 -3.63
C ALA A 133 13.32 -28.89 -4.85
N ALA A 134 14.57 -28.42 -4.92
CA ALA A 134 15.52 -28.77 -5.97
C ALA A 134 15.87 -30.27 -5.93
N ASP A 135 16.11 -30.83 -4.75
CA ASP A 135 16.35 -32.28 -4.55
C ASP A 135 15.20 -33.13 -5.11
N SER A 136 13.96 -32.65 -4.96
CA SER A 136 12.76 -33.33 -5.47
C SER A 136 12.36 -32.88 -6.89
N ARG A 137 13.15 -32.01 -7.54
CA ARG A 137 12.87 -31.39 -8.86
C ARG A 137 11.49 -30.72 -8.93
N GLN A 138 11.03 -30.18 -7.82
CA GLN A 138 9.79 -29.44 -7.74
C GLN A 138 9.97 -28.03 -8.31
N GLU A 139 9.09 -27.65 -9.24
CA GLU A 139 9.01 -26.28 -9.74
C GLU A 139 8.38 -25.35 -8.69
N LEU A 140 8.94 -24.15 -8.55
CA LEU A 140 8.45 -23.11 -7.66
C LEU A 140 8.10 -21.85 -8.45
N LEU A 141 6.96 -21.25 -8.13
CA LEU A 141 6.59 -19.96 -8.72
C LEU A 141 7.29 -18.84 -7.95
N VAL A 142 8.32 -18.23 -8.54
CA VAL A 142 9.14 -17.17 -7.93
C VAL A 142 8.28 -16.04 -7.33
N TYR A 143 7.23 -15.62 -8.04
CA TYR A 143 6.28 -14.62 -7.53
C TYR A 143 5.68 -14.98 -6.17
N ASN A 144 5.26 -16.23 -5.98
CA ASN A 144 4.69 -16.68 -4.71
C ASN A 144 5.76 -16.70 -3.61
N GLU A 145 6.96 -17.17 -3.93
CA GLU A 145 8.06 -17.25 -2.97
C GLU A 145 8.54 -15.85 -2.53
N MET A 146 8.68 -14.90 -3.46
CA MET A 146 9.08 -13.51 -3.14
C MET A 146 8.00 -12.77 -2.36
N THR A 147 6.72 -12.96 -2.72
CA THR A 147 5.59 -12.39 -1.96
C THR A 147 5.54 -12.96 -0.54
N GLN A 148 5.74 -14.27 -0.39
CA GLN A 148 5.78 -14.91 0.93
C GLN A 148 6.98 -14.43 1.75
N LEU A 149 8.17 -14.34 1.14
CA LEU A 149 9.37 -13.82 1.78
C LEU A 149 9.17 -12.38 2.28
N ALA A 150 8.67 -11.50 1.43
CA ALA A 150 8.42 -10.11 1.79
C ALA A 150 7.42 -9.99 2.95
N LEU A 151 6.39 -10.85 2.96
CA LEU A 151 5.36 -10.86 3.99
C LEU A 151 5.85 -11.38 5.35
N VAL A 152 6.70 -12.42 5.37
CA VAL A 152 7.30 -12.88 6.63
C VAL A 152 8.33 -11.89 7.17
N ILE A 153 9.10 -11.25 6.29
CA ILE A 153 10.05 -10.21 6.66
C ILE A 153 9.33 -8.99 7.25
N ILE A 154 8.30 -8.46 6.58
CA ILE A 154 7.57 -7.31 7.11
C ILE A 154 6.85 -7.66 8.41
N GLY A 155 6.40 -8.91 8.56
CA GLY A 155 5.88 -9.43 9.82
C GLY A 155 6.89 -9.35 10.95
N ASP A 156 8.08 -9.92 10.76
CA ASP A 156 9.16 -9.88 11.75
C ASP A 156 9.62 -8.45 12.06
N VAL A 157 9.74 -7.59 11.04
CA VAL A 157 10.18 -6.19 11.17
C VAL A 157 9.13 -5.34 11.90
N LEU A 158 7.85 -5.49 11.54
CA LEU A 158 6.79 -4.72 12.16
C LEU A 158 6.52 -5.17 13.58
N PHE A 159 6.47 -6.47 13.82
CA PHE A 159 5.90 -7.04 15.04
C PHE A 159 6.94 -7.69 15.96
N GLY A 160 8.13 -7.99 15.46
CA GLY A 160 9.06 -8.89 16.15
C GLY A 160 8.73 -10.35 15.87
N ALA A 161 9.74 -11.21 15.90
CA ALA A 161 9.62 -12.60 15.44
C ALA A 161 8.66 -13.45 16.29
N GLU A 162 8.54 -13.17 17.58
CA GLU A 162 7.70 -13.92 18.52
C GLU A 162 6.21 -13.59 18.38
N LEU A 163 5.86 -12.35 18.02
CA LEU A 163 4.48 -11.89 17.89
C LEU A 163 3.82 -12.36 16.59
N TRP A 164 4.63 -12.78 15.60
CA TRP A 164 4.17 -13.16 14.28
C TRP A 164 3.88 -14.67 14.13
N ALA A 165 3.83 -15.45 15.21
CA ALA A 165 3.74 -16.92 15.17
C ALA A 165 2.56 -17.52 14.36
N ASN A 166 1.48 -16.76 14.11
CA ASN A 166 0.34 -17.13 13.25
C ASN A 166 0.43 -16.54 11.82
N VAL A 167 1.64 -16.52 11.24
CA VAL A 167 1.96 -16.00 9.90
C VAL A 167 0.96 -16.42 8.83
N SER A 168 0.63 -17.71 8.76
CA SER A 168 -0.05 -18.32 7.61
C SER A 168 -1.51 -17.87 7.51
N GLU A 169 -2.23 -17.82 8.63
CA GLU A 169 -3.62 -17.34 8.68
C GLU A 169 -3.69 -15.86 8.31
N MET A 170 -2.82 -15.05 8.90
CA MET A 170 -2.79 -13.60 8.64
C MET A 170 -2.36 -13.30 7.21
N THR A 171 -1.43 -14.07 6.66
CA THR A 171 -1.03 -14.00 5.25
C THR A 171 -2.21 -14.27 4.32
N ALA A 172 -2.92 -15.38 4.54
CA ALA A 172 -4.08 -15.73 3.73
C ALA A 172 -5.18 -14.67 3.83
N ALA A 173 -5.39 -14.10 5.03
CA ALA A 173 -6.34 -13.03 5.25
C ALA A 173 -5.96 -11.74 4.51
N VAL A 174 -4.70 -11.29 4.60
CA VAL A 174 -4.19 -10.11 3.88
C VAL A 174 -4.39 -10.26 2.37
N GLN A 175 -3.96 -11.39 1.80
CA GLN A 175 -4.11 -11.66 0.37
C GLN A 175 -5.57 -11.77 -0.07
N ALA A 176 -6.46 -12.33 0.77
CA ALA A 176 -7.88 -12.39 0.49
C ALA A 176 -8.53 -10.99 0.51
N ALA A 177 -8.14 -10.14 1.46
CA ALA A 177 -8.62 -8.77 1.55
C ALA A 177 -8.21 -7.95 0.31
N LEU A 178 -6.93 -8.02 -0.08
CA LEU A 178 -6.38 -7.30 -1.23
C LEU A 178 -7.02 -7.70 -2.56
N ARG A 179 -7.23 -9.00 -2.79
CA ARG A 179 -7.90 -9.49 -4.02
C ARG A 179 -9.29 -8.88 -4.18
N VAL A 180 -10.08 -8.87 -3.10
CA VAL A 180 -11.42 -8.27 -3.16
C VAL A 180 -11.30 -6.75 -3.27
N LEU A 181 -10.39 -6.10 -2.54
CA LEU A 181 -10.19 -4.65 -2.59
C LEU A 181 -9.84 -4.17 -4.01
N LYS A 182 -8.92 -4.86 -4.72
CA LYS A 182 -8.56 -4.57 -6.12
C LYS A 182 -9.78 -4.64 -7.04
N SER A 183 -10.65 -5.64 -6.85
CA SER A 183 -11.90 -5.75 -7.61
C SER A 183 -12.89 -4.62 -7.29
N ARG A 184 -12.98 -4.20 -6.03
CA ARG A 184 -13.87 -3.11 -5.58
C ARG A 184 -13.41 -1.75 -6.07
N VAL A 185 -12.10 -1.48 -5.99
CA VAL A 185 -11.51 -0.20 -6.42
C VAL A 185 -11.67 -0.01 -7.93
N SER A 186 -11.52 -1.08 -8.72
CA SER A 186 -11.66 -1.05 -10.18
C SER A 186 -13.12 -1.09 -10.68
N ALA A 187 -14.08 -1.42 -9.82
CA ALA A 187 -15.51 -1.41 -10.15
C ALA A 187 -16.03 0.03 -10.28
N LEU A 188 -16.87 0.30 -11.29
CA LEU A 188 -17.52 1.61 -11.44
C LEU A 188 -18.42 1.91 -10.22
N ALA A 189 -19.22 0.92 -9.82
CA ALA A 189 -20.06 0.95 -8.63
C ALA A 189 -19.89 -0.37 -7.84
N PRO A 190 -19.03 -0.42 -6.80
CA PRO A 190 -18.88 -1.62 -5.99
C PRO A 190 -20.14 -1.86 -5.14
N LEU A 191 -20.58 -3.11 -5.04
CA LEU A 191 -21.71 -3.48 -4.18
C LEU A 191 -21.42 -3.11 -2.71
N PRO A 192 -22.37 -2.47 -2.00
CA PRO A 192 -22.24 -2.20 -0.58
C PRO A 192 -21.91 -3.47 0.23
N LEU A 193 -21.09 -3.35 1.28
CA LEU A 193 -20.64 -4.50 2.08
C LEU A 193 -21.76 -5.20 2.85
N TRP A 194 -22.87 -4.51 3.12
CA TRP A 194 -24.04 -5.10 3.77
C TRP A 194 -24.77 -6.12 2.89
N ILE A 195 -24.53 -6.11 1.57
CA ILE A 195 -25.08 -7.13 0.67
C ILE A 195 -24.29 -8.43 0.86
N PRO A 196 -24.94 -9.57 1.19
CA PRO A 196 -24.26 -10.77 1.65
C PRO A 196 -23.67 -11.64 0.52
N THR A 197 -22.99 -11.04 -0.46
CA THR A 197 -22.30 -11.77 -1.53
C THR A 197 -21.13 -12.60 -0.97
N SER A 198 -20.75 -13.67 -1.67
CA SER A 198 -19.59 -14.50 -1.28
C SER A 198 -18.30 -13.69 -1.18
N ALA A 199 -18.09 -12.74 -2.11
CA ALA A 199 -16.96 -11.81 -2.09
C ALA A 199 -16.98 -10.87 -0.89
N ASN A 200 -18.14 -10.28 -0.56
CA ASN A 200 -18.29 -9.41 0.62
C ASN A 200 -18.06 -10.18 1.92
N ARG A 201 -18.64 -11.38 2.05
CA ARG A 201 -18.43 -12.23 3.24
C ARG A 201 -16.96 -12.60 3.44
N ARG A 202 -16.28 -13.02 2.36
CA ARG A 202 -14.84 -13.33 2.38
C ARG A 202 -14.01 -12.11 2.78
N PHE A 203 -14.28 -10.96 2.19
CA PHE A 203 -13.57 -9.71 2.52
C PHE A 203 -13.79 -9.30 3.98
N THR A 204 -15.04 -9.28 4.44
CA THR A 204 -15.36 -8.93 5.84
C THR A 204 -14.73 -9.92 6.82
N SER A 205 -14.68 -11.21 6.49
CA SER A 205 -13.99 -12.21 7.31
C SER A 205 -12.48 -11.97 7.34
N ALA A 206 -11.86 -11.75 6.19
CA ALA A 206 -10.43 -11.46 6.06
C ALA A 206 -10.04 -10.20 6.83
N MET A 207 -10.79 -9.11 6.67
CA MET A 207 -10.56 -7.89 7.43
C MET A 207 -10.73 -8.13 8.93
N ARG A 208 -11.71 -8.93 9.38
CA ARG A 208 -11.86 -9.29 10.80
C ARG A 208 -10.61 -10.01 11.34
N THR A 209 -10.07 -10.98 10.59
CA THR A 209 -8.83 -11.68 10.96
C THR A 209 -7.65 -10.72 11.04
N VAL A 210 -7.45 -9.85 10.04
CA VAL A 210 -6.36 -8.85 10.05
C VAL A 210 -6.50 -7.88 11.22
N ASN A 211 -7.70 -7.32 11.44
CA ASN A 211 -7.93 -6.38 12.53
C ASN A 211 -7.66 -7.03 13.89
N ARG A 212 -8.14 -8.27 14.10
CA ARG A 212 -7.90 -9.02 15.34
C ARG A 212 -6.42 -9.32 15.53
N GLY A 213 -5.74 -9.87 14.52
CA GLY A 213 -4.32 -10.19 14.61
C GLY A 213 -3.47 -8.96 14.96
N VAL A 214 -3.73 -7.82 14.32
CA VAL A 214 -3.04 -6.55 14.66
C VAL A 214 -3.35 -6.10 16.08
N SER A 215 -4.62 -6.17 16.52
CA SER A 215 -5.00 -5.82 17.90
C SER A 215 -4.33 -6.72 18.94
N ASP A 216 -4.27 -8.02 18.69
CA ASP A 216 -3.64 -9.00 19.58
C ASP A 216 -2.13 -8.75 19.68
N ILE A 217 -1.48 -8.45 18.56
CA ILE A 217 -0.05 -8.09 18.53
C ILE A 217 0.22 -6.78 19.28
N ILE A 218 -0.60 -5.74 19.08
CA ILE A 218 -0.48 -4.47 19.81
C ILE A 218 -0.66 -4.71 21.31
N ALA A 219 -1.63 -5.53 21.70
CA ALA A 219 -1.83 -5.88 23.10
C ALA A 219 -0.60 -6.61 23.66
N GLN A 220 -0.13 -7.66 22.99
CA GLN A 220 1.00 -8.46 23.44
C GLN A 220 2.28 -7.62 23.57
N ASN A 221 2.57 -6.74 22.61
CA ASN A 221 3.70 -5.81 22.64
C ASN A 221 3.72 -4.95 23.92
N ARG A 222 2.55 -4.50 24.40
CA ARG A 222 2.44 -3.71 25.65
C ARG A 222 2.78 -4.50 26.90
N TRP A 223 2.46 -5.80 26.94
CA TRP A 223 2.62 -6.64 28.13
C TRP A 223 4.03 -7.20 28.27
N THR A 224 4.65 -7.58 27.16
CA THR A 224 5.98 -8.19 27.16
C THR A 224 7.11 -7.17 27.09
N GLY A 225 6.80 -5.90 26.80
CA GLY A 225 7.81 -4.91 26.44
C GLY A 225 8.60 -5.34 25.20
N ALA A 226 7.94 -6.06 24.27
CA ALA A 226 8.57 -6.86 23.23
C ALA A 226 9.61 -6.10 22.40
N GLU A 227 10.73 -6.79 22.17
CA GLU A 227 11.93 -6.43 21.40
C GLU A 227 12.13 -4.92 21.21
N ARG A 228 12.97 -4.33 22.07
CA ARG A 228 13.63 -3.04 21.79
C ARG A 228 14.24 -3.12 20.38
N GLY A 229 13.56 -2.54 19.39
CA GLY A 229 13.94 -2.60 17.98
C GLY A 229 12.80 -2.93 16.99
N SER A 230 11.66 -3.48 17.43
CA SER A 230 10.52 -3.69 16.51
C SER A 230 9.92 -2.36 16.04
N PHE A 231 9.45 -2.32 14.80
CA PHE A 231 8.85 -1.09 14.26
C PHE A 231 7.59 -0.66 15.02
N LEU A 232 6.79 -1.63 15.49
CA LEU A 232 5.62 -1.34 16.32
C LEU A 232 6.00 -0.70 17.68
N ALA A 233 7.08 -1.14 18.31
CA ALA A 233 7.59 -0.50 19.53
C ALA A 233 7.99 0.96 19.23
N MET A 234 8.70 1.19 18.12
CA MET A 234 9.07 2.54 17.68
C MET A 234 7.85 3.43 17.41
N LEU A 235 6.79 2.91 16.78
CA LEU A 235 5.55 3.65 16.56
C LEU A 235 4.80 3.96 17.85
N THR A 236 4.86 3.07 18.84
CA THR A 236 4.22 3.26 20.14
C THR A 236 4.91 4.36 20.95
N GLU A 237 6.23 4.45 20.83
CA GLU A 237 7.05 5.47 21.48
C GLU A 237 7.11 6.78 20.70
N ALA A 238 6.81 6.75 19.40
CA ALA A 238 6.84 7.91 18.51
C ALA A 238 6.01 9.07 19.05
N ARG A 239 6.66 10.24 19.06
CA ARG A 239 6.04 11.52 19.42
C ARG A 239 6.08 12.45 18.23
N ASP A 240 5.02 13.23 18.12
CA ASP A 240 4.99 14.34 17.20
C ASP A 240 6.07 15.36 17.58
N VAL A 241 6.94 15.71 16.63
CA VAL A 241 8.09 16.60 16.89
C VAL A 241 7.64 18.01 17.29
N GLU A 242 6.46 18.45 16.84
CA GLU A 242 5.94 19.80 17.14
C GLU A 242 5.10 19.82 18.42
N THR A 243 4.25 18.80 18.62
CA THR A 243 3.26 18.80 19.71
C THR A 243 3.61 17.89 20.88
N GLY A 244 4.61 17.02 20.75
CA GLY A 244 4.96 15.98 21.74
C GLY A 244 3.92 14.86 21.87
N ALA A 245 2.82 14.93 21.10
CA ALA A 245 1.69 14.02 21.19
C ALA A 245 2.04 12.62 20.65
N ARG A 246 1.59 11.58 21.35
CA ARG A 246 1.69 10.18 20.90
C ARG A 246 0.60 9.83 19.89
N MET A 247 0.77 8.71 19.20
CA MET A 247 -0.33 8.10 18.44
C MET A 247 -1.41 7.58 19.40
N THR A 248 -2.68 7.76 19.02
CA THR A 248 -3.78 7.09 19.71
C THR A 248 -3.76 5.60 19.36
N GLU A 249 -4.36 4.76 20.19
CA GLU A 249 -4.45 3.32 19.92
C GLU A 249 -5.11 3.03 18.57
N LYS A 250 -6.18 3.76 18.25
CA LYS A 250 -6.83 3.69 16.95
C LYS A 250 -5.86 3.98 15.80
N HIS A 251 -5.08 5.07 15.90
CA HIS A 251 -4.15 5.41 14.83
C HIS A 251 -2.97 4.44 14.74
N LEU A 252 -2.47 3.92 15.86
CA LEU A 252 -1.43 2.89 15.86
C LEU A 252 -1.91 1.64 15.11
N HIS A 253 -3.14 1.22 15.37
CA HIS A 253 -3.78 0.09 14.69
C HIS A 253 -3.95 0.33 13.19
N GLU A 254 -4.49 1.48 12.80
CA GLU A 254 -4.68 1.86 11.40
C GLU A 254 -3.34 1.95 10.65
N GLU A 255 -2.32 2.58 11.24
CA GLU A 255 -0.99 2.69 10.66
C GLU A 255 -0.33 1.33 10.46
N THR A 256 -0.46 0.45 11.45
CA THR A 256 0.09 -0.91 11.42
C THR A 256 -0.52 -1.74 10.29
N ILE A 257 -1.85 -1.67 10.11
CA ILE A 257 -2.51 -2.28 8.95
C ILE A 257 -1.98 -1.66 7.66
N GLY A 258 -1.92 -0.33 7.56
CA GLY A 258 -1.44 0.37 6.38
C GLY A 258 -0.02 -0.05 5.97
N MET A 259 0.88 -0.22 6.92
CA MET A 259 2.26 -0.65 6.66
C MET A 259 2.36 -2.11 6.24
N LEU A 260 1.66 -3.00 6.94
CA LEU A 260 1.60 -4.41 6.58
C LEU A 260 1.14 -4.59 5.13
N GLN A 261 0.16 -3.80 4.70
CA GLN A 261 -0.37 -3.85 3.32
C GLN A 261 0.63 -3.34 2.27
N GLN A 262 1.38 -2.27 2.56
CA GLN A 262 2.30 -1.67 1.59
C GLN A 262 3.60 -2.46 1.40
N GLY A 263 4.08 -3.07 2.48
CA GLY A 263 5.44 -3.61 2.54
C GLY A 263 5.65 -4.97 1.87
N HIS A 264 4.61 -5.73 1.54
CA HIS A 264 4.78 -7.08 1.00
C HIS A 264 4.60 -7.17 -0.52
N ASP A 265 3.50 -6.64 -1.07
CA ASP A 265 3.18 -6.75 -2.50
C ASP A 265 4.24 -6.07 -3.37
N THR A 266 4.62 -4.82 -3.02
CA THR A 266 5.60 -4.05 -3.82
C THR A 266 6.99 -4.67 -3.83
N ILE A 267 7.44 -5.21 -2.68
CA ILE A 267 8.72 -5.89 -2.56
C ILE A 267 8.68 -7.23 -3.29
N GLY A 268 7.61 -8.01 -3.11
CA GLY A 268 7.41 -9.28 -3.79
C GLY A 268 7.42 -9.13 -5.32
N GLU A 269 6.70 -8.14 -5.84
CA GLU A 269 6.67 -7.81 -7.28
C GLU A 269 8.02 -7.30 -7.82
N THR A 270 8.84 -6.64 -6.99
CA THR A 270 10.14 -6.10 -7.41
C THR A 270 11.23 -7.18 -7.45
N LEU A 271 11.16 -8.16 -6.54
CA LEU A 271 12.14 -9.24 -6.44
C LEU A 271 11.88 -10.40 -7.43
N ALA A 272 10.64 -10.54 -7.90
CA ALA A 272 10.22 -11.60 -8.82
C ALA A 272 10.50 -11.25 -10.29
#